data_AF-A4JT01-F1
#
_entry.id   AF-A4JT01-F1
#
_cell.length_a   1.000
_cell.length_b   1.000
_cell.length_c   1.000
_cell.angle_alpha   90.00
_cell.angle_beta   90.00
_cell.angle_gamma   90.00
#
_symmetry.space_group_name_H-M   'P 1'
#
loop_
_entity.id
_entity.type
_entity.pdbx_description
1 polymer ?
#
loop_
_entity_poly.entity_id
_entity_poly.type
_entity_poly.pdbx_seq_one_letter_code
_entity_poly.pdbx_strand_id
1 'polypeptide(L)' 'MMEQGDICRALEALDPAYLELMQQMLKIDCDVAARELGISNEIASLIIALKPAELEALVERLTQARPAAPVPSP' A
#
# COMPACT_ATOMS: atom_id res chain seq x y z
N MET A 1 -15.08 2.86 13.51
CA MET A 1 -14.05 1.79 13.50
C MET A 1 -13.94 1.36 12.05
N MET A 2 -12.90 1.79 11.34
CA MET A 2 -12.54 1.11 10.09
C MET A 2 -11.97 -0.24 10.51
N GLU A 3 -12.57 -1.33 10.05
CA GLU A 3 -12.04 -2.66 10.33
C GLU A 3 -10.71 -2.81 9.57
N GLN A 4 -9.72 -3.52 10.14
CA GLN A 4 -8.41 -3.73 9.49
C GLN A 4 -8.54 -4.26 8.05
N GLY A 5 -9.64 -4.96 7.73
CA GLY A 5 -9.95 -5.43 6.38
C GLY A 5 -10.19 -4.32 5.35
N ASP A 6 -10.74 -3.16 5.75
CA ASP A 6 -10.96 -2.02 4.85
C ASP A 6 -9.63 -1.32 4.53
N ILE A 7 -8.72 -1.26 5.51
CA ILE A 7 -7.38 -0.69 5.33
C ILE A 7 -6.58 -1.58 4.37
N CYS A 8 -6.56 -2.90 4.59
CA CYS A 8 -5.87 -3.82 3.67
C CYS A 8 -6.42 -3.72 2.24
N ARG A 9 -7.74 -3.62 2.05
CA ARG A 9 -8.33 -3.40 0.72
C ARG A 9 -7.97 -2.06 0.09
N ALA A 10 -7.88 -0.99 0.88
CA ALA A 10 -7.44 0.31 0.39
C ALA A 10 -5.97 0.29 -0.02
N LEU A 11 -5.12 -0.41 0.74
CA LEU A 11 -3.71 -0.63 0.39
C LEU A 11 -3.57 -1.53 -0.85
N GLU A 12 -4.44 -2.52 -1.01
CA GLU A 12 -4.56 -3.31 -2.24
C GLU A 12 -5.02 -2.51 -3.46
N ALA A 13 -5.44 -1.25 -3.33
CA ALA A 13 -5.73 -0.38 -4.48
C ALA A 13 -4.55 0.54 -4.85
N LEU A 14 -3.53 0.62 -3.98
CA LEU A 14 -2.35 1.47 -4.19
C LEU A 14 -1.33 0.77 -5.08
N ASP A 15 -0.55 1.57 -5.81
CA ASP A 15 0.58 1.04 -6.56
C ASP A 15 1.63 0.42 -5.60
N PRO A 16 2.16 -0.77 -5.92
CA PRO A 16 3.27 -1.42 -5.23
C PRO A 16 4.41 -0.50 -4.80
N ALA A 17 4.92 0.30 -5.74
CA ALA A 17 6.06 1.17 -5.51
C ALA A 17 5.69 2.36 -4.62
N TYR A 18 4.43 2.80 -4.68
CA TYR A 18 3.92 3.82 -3.78
C TYR A 18 3.82 3.32 -2.34
N LEU A 19 3.38 2.07 -2.13
CA LEU A 19 3.32 1.47 -0.80
C LEU A 19 4.71 1.25 -0.20
N GLU A 20 5.68 0.81 -1.00
CA GLU A 20 7.10 0.73 -0.60
C GLU A 20 7.65 2.10 -0.18
N LEU A 21 7.38 3.14 -0.98
CA LEU A 21 7.80 4.51 -0.69
C LEU A 21 7.18 5.01 0.63
N MET A 22 5.87 4.82 0.82
CA MET A 22 5.19 5.17 2.07
C MET A 22 5.85 4.48 3.27
N GLN A 23 6.13 3.17 3.15
CA GLN A 23 6.75 2.42 4.23
C GLN A 23 8.16 2.94 4.55
N GLN A 24 8.95 3.32 3.54
CA GLN A 24 10.26 3.94 3.75
C GLN A 24 10.17 5.31 4.43
N MET A 25 9.27 6.18 3.96
CA MET A 25 9.06 7.49 4.58
C MET A 25 8.66 7.36 6.05
N LEU A 26 7.72 6.46 6.36
CA LEU A 26 7.24 6.19 7.71
C LEU A 26 8.31 5.58 8.64
N LYS A 27 9.24 4.79 8.09
CA LYS A 27 10.39 4.24 8.84
C LYS A 27 11.46 5.29 9.16
N ILE A 28 11.57 6.35 8.35
CA ILE A 28 12.51 7.46 8.56
C ILE A 28 11.96 8.42 9.63
N ASP A 29 10.73 8.90 9.42
CA ASP A 29 10.04 9.78 10.36
C ASP A 29 8.53 9.54 10.30
N CYS A 30 8.02 8.79 11.28
CA CYS A 30 6.63 8.35 11.32
C CYS A 30 5.66 9.54 11.45
N ASP A 31 5.95 10.51 12.31
CA ASP A 31 5.03 11.62 12.60
C ASP A 31 4.95 12.59 11.41
N VAL A 32 6.10 12.92 10.81
CA VAL A 32 6.13 13.77 9.62
C VAL A 32 5.48 13.07 8.43
N ALA A 33 5.86 11.81 8.15
CA ALA A 33 5.31 11.08 7.02
C ALA A 33 3.82 10.78 7.18
N ALA A 34 3.32 10.43 8.37
CA ALA A 34 1.89 10.23 8.60
C ALA A 34 1.09 11.51 8.31
N ARG A 35 1.63 12.67 8.71
CA ARG A 35 1.01 13.97 8.44
C ARG A 35 1.03 14.34 6.94
N GLU A 36 2.14 14.12 6.24
CA GLU A 36 2.26 14.35 4.79
C GLU A 36 1.36 13.42 3.97
N LEU A 37 1.23 12.16 4.41
CA LEU A 37 0.35 11.16 3.79
C LEU A 37 -1.12 11.34 4.18
N GLY A 38 -1.43 12.20 5.14
CA GLY A 38 -2.79 12.45 5.62
C GLY A 38 -3.42 11.23 6.32
N ILE A 39 -2.60 10.37 6.93
CA ILE A 39 -3.03 9.12 7.58
C ILE A 39 -2.87 9.22 9.10
N SER A 40 -3.63 8.41 9.83
CA SER A 40 -3.48 8.31 11.29
C SER A 40 -2.24 7.51 11.68
N ASN A 41 -1.75 7.72 12.90
CA ASN A 41 -0.63 6.95 13.46
C ASN A 41 -0.93 5.44 13.55
N GLU A 42 -2.20 5.07 13.64
CA GLU A 42 -2.64 3.67 13.59
C GLU A 42 -2.42 3.05 12.21
N ILE A 43 -2.81 3.75 11.14
CA ILE A 43 -2.55 3.32 9.76
C ILE A 43 -1.05 3.30 9.47
N ALA A 44 -0.31 4.33 9.91
CA ALA A 44 1.14 4.37 9.81
C ALA A 44 1.80 3.13 10.45
N SER A 45 1.37 2.76 11.66
CA SER A 45 1.88 1.59 12.37
C SER A 45 1.58 0.29 11.62
N LEU A 46 0.40 0.18 11.02
CA LEU A 46 0.05 -0.98 10.19
C LEU A 46 0.93 -1.07 8.94
N ILE A 47 1.17 0.04 8.24
CA ILE A 47 2.01 0.08 7.05
C ILE A 47 3.47 -0.27 7.41
N ILE A 48 3.99 0.23 8.53
CA ILE A 48 5.34 -0.11 9.02
C ILE A 48 5.46 -1.60 9.37
N ALA A 49 4.40 -2.19 9.94
CA ALA A 49 4.38 -3.57 10.39
C ALA A 49 4.28 -4.60 9.24
N LEU A 50 3.89 -4.19 8.03
CA LEU A 50 3.85 -5.06 6.86
C LEU A 50 5.23 -5.65 6.56
N LYS A 51 5.30 -6.98 6.53
CA LYS A 51 6.53 -7.69 6.17
C LYS A 51 6.80 -7.59 4.67
N PRO A 52 8.07 -7.66 4.23
CA PRO A 52 8.41 -7.69 2.81
C PRO A 52 7.62 -8.74 2.01
N ALA A 53 7.47 -9.95 2.55
CA ALA A 53 6.69 -11.02 1.91
C ALA A 53 5.18 -10.72 1.82
N GLU A 54 4.62 -9.98 2.78
CA GLU A 54 3.21 -9.56 2.74
C GLU A 54 3.00 -8.45 1.73
N LEU A 55 3.99 -7.56 1.59
CA LEU A 55 4.05 -6.54 0.55
C LEU A 55 4.13 -7.19 -0.83
N GLU A 56 5.09 -8.08 -1.06
CA GLU A 56 5.26 -8.82 -2.33
C GLU A 56 3.99 -9.57 -2.73
N ALA A 57 3.32 -10.25 -1.78
CA ALA A 57 2.05 -10.93 -2.05
C ALA A 57 0.91 -9.96 -2.43
N LEU A 58 0.88 -8.77 -1.83
CA LEU A 58 -0.04 -7.68 -2.17
C LEU A 58 0.21 -7.18 -3.59
N VAL A 59 1.48 -6.98 -3.94
CA VAL A 59 1.97 -6.54 -5.25
C VAL A 59 1.66 -7.55 -6.35
N GLU A 60 1.90 -8.83 -6.09
CA GLU A 60 1.58 -9.92 -7.03
C GLU A 60 0.08 -9.99 -7.29
N ARG A 61 -0.75 -9.92 -6.24
CA ARG A 61 -2.21 -9.93 -6.37
C ARG A 61 -2.72 -8.74 -7.19
N LEU A 62 -2.17 -7.56 -6.95
CA LEU A 62 -2.50 -6.34 -7.70
C LEU A 62 -2.12 -6.43 -9.18
N THR A 63 -0.95 -6.98 -9.45
CA THR A 63 -0.44 -7.16 -10.81
C THR A 63 -1.29 -8.18 -11.58
N GLN A 64 -1.77 -9.22 -10.91
CA GLN A 64 -2.69 -10.22 -11.49
C GLN A 64 -4.14 -9.72 -11.61
N ALA A 65 -4.59 -8.80 -10.74
CA ALA A 65 -5.94 -8.24 -10.75
C ALA A 65 -6.16 -7.20 -11.85
N ARG A 66 -5.09 -6.63 -12.43
CA ARG A 66 -5.19 -5.75 -13.60
C ARG A 66 -5.40 -6.62 -14.85
N PRO A 67 -6.60 -6.65 -15.46
CA PRO A 67 -6.78 -7.36 -16.72
C PRO A 67 -5.82 -6.75 -17.74
N ALA A 68 -5.11 -7.60 -18.47
CA ALA A 68 -4.32 -7.17 -19.62
C ALA A 68 -5.22 -6.29 -20.49
N ALA A 69 -4.90 -5.00 -20.58
CA ALA A 69 -5.64 -4.09 -21.46
C ALA A 69 -5.63 -4.73 -22.86
N PRO A 70 -6.80 -4.83 -23.53
CA PRO A 70 -6.84 -5.40 -24.86
C PRO A 70 -5.94 -4.55 -25.75
N VAL A 71 -4.90 -5.17 -26.29
CA VAL A 71 -4.00 -4.55 -27.26
C VAL A 71 -4.87 -4.07 -28.42
N PRO A 72 -4.94 -2.76 -28.72
CA PRO A 72 -5.72 -2.32 -29.88
C PRO A 72 -5.08 -2.95 -31.11
N SER A 73 -5.84 -3.79 -31.81
CA SER A 73 -5.43 -4.31 -33.11
C SER A 73 -5.42 -3.16 -34.14
N PRO A 74 -4.44 -3.11 -35.04
CA PRO A 74 -4.33 -2.08 -36.07
C PRO A 74 -5.46 -2.17 -37.11
#